data_AF-A0ABD1EAI6-F1
#
_entry.id   AF-A0ABD1EAI6-F1
#
_cell.length_a   1.000
_cell.length_b   1.000
_cell.length_c   1.000
_cell.angle_alpha   90.00
_cell.angle_beta   90.00
_cell.angle_gamma   90.00
#
_symmetry.space_group_name_H-M   'P 1'
#
loop_
_entity.id
_entity.type
_entity.pdbx_description
1 polymer ?
#
loop_
_entity_poly.entity_id
_entity_poly.type
_entity_poly.pdbx_seq_one_letter_code
_entity_poly.pdbx_strand_id
1 'polypeptide(L)'
;MTEKQFEAAVKLVRNMCIGKTKVNPGEIDKMHNGNWDVDNNAQCYMWCSFNSYKLMRKDNHLDKKSVETQLALLPENLHDYVVNCVEKCENAPQNYEDKCVAAYEYAKCMYFYDPEKYFLP
;
A
#
# COMPACT_ATOMS: atom_id res chain seq x y z
N MET A 1 -15.07 5.75 8.82
CA MET A 1 -14.80 7.21 8.72
C MET A 1 -15.56 7.79 7.52
N THR A 2 -15.71 9.11 7.37
CA THR A 2 -16.25 9.68 6.12
C THR A 2 -15.22 9.60 4.99
N GLU A 3 -15.65 9.66 3.73
CA GLU A 3 -14.75 9.68 2.56
C GLU A 3 -13.72 10.81 2.65
N LYS A 4 -14.14 12.02 3.04
CA LYS A 4 -13.23 13.17 3.22
C LYS A 4 -12.18 12.93 4.31
N GLN A 5 -12.55 12.25 5.40
CA GLN A 5 -11.59 11.91 6.46
C GLN A 5 -10.60 10.84 5.97
N PHE A 6 -11.08 9.89 5.18
CA PHE A 6 -10.26 8.85 4.56
C PHE A 6 -9.23 9.45 3.59
N GLU A 7 -9.65 10.29 2.65
CA GLU A 7 -8.77 10.98 1.71
C GLU A 7 -7.70 11.82 2.43
N ALA A 8 -8.09 12.52 3.50
CA ALA A 8 -7.15 13.28 4.32
C ALA A 8 -6.12 12.37 5.01
N ALA A 9 -6.53 11.21 5.50
CA ALA A 9 -5.63 10.22 6.11
C ALA A 9 -4.64 9.64 5.09
N VAL A 10 -5.11 9.29 3.89
CA VAL A 10 -4.25 8.82 2.78
C VAL A 10 -3.21 9.89 2.42
N LYS A 11 -3.66 11.15 2.23
CA LYS A 11 -2.77 12.27 1.92
C LYS A 11 -1.72 12.53 3.00
N LEU A 12 -2.09 12.37 4.28
CA LEU A 12 -1.15 12.50 5.40
C LEU A 12 -0.06 11.45 5.33
N VAL A 13 -0.41 10.18 5.09
CA VAL A 13 0.57 9.10 4.94
C VAL A 13 1.46 9.32 3.72
N ARG A 14 0.89 9.75 2.59
CA ARG A 14 1.66 10.11 1.39
C ARG A 14 2.75 11.12 1.71
N ASN A 15 2.40 12.24 2.32
CA ASN A 15 3.36 13.31 2.62
C ASN A 15 4.42 12.87 3.63
N MET A 16 4.01 12.12 4.66
CA MET A 16 4.95 11.59 5.65
C MET A 16 5.96 10.64 5.01
N CYS A 17 5.50 9.72 4.15
CA CYS A 17 6.36 8.72 3.54
C CYS A 17 7.26 9.31 2.43
N ILE A 18 6.80 10.33 1.70
CA ILE A 18 7.67 11.15 0.82
C ILE A 18 8.80 11.75 1.65
N GLY A 19 8.47 12.39 2.78
CA GLY A 19 9.46 13.03 3.64
C GLY A 19 10.51 12.06 4.22
N LYS A 20 10.10 10.84 4.58
CA LYS A 20 10.97 9.81 5.16
C LYS A 20 11.87 9.12 4.14
N THR A 21 11.33 8.81 2.96
CA THR A 21 12.06 8.04 1.94
C THR A 21 12.80 8.90 0.94
N LYS A 22 12.45 10.20 0.87
CA LYS A 22 12.96 11.14 -0.14
C LYS A 22 12.65 10.69 -1.58
N VAL A 23 11.62 9.85 -1.76
CA VAL A 23 11.13 9.49 -3.09
C VAL A 23 10.71 10.74 -3.87
N ASN A 24 11.00 10.75 -5.16
CA ASN A 24 10.48 11.76 -6.06
C ASN A 24 8.95 11.54 -6.23
N PRO A 25 8.10 12.54 -5.98
CA PRO A 25 6.64 12.40 -6.16
C PRO A 25 6.22 11.84 -7.52
N GLY A 26 6.99 12.11 -8.58
CA GLY A 26 6.74 11.57 -9.92
C GLY A 26 6.84 10.04 -10.00
N GLU A 27 7.65 9.39 -9.14
CA GLU A 27 7.69 7.92 -9.07
C GLU A 27 6.40 7.35 -8.46
N ILE A 28 5.79 8.06 -7.51
CA ILE A 28 4.49 7.65 -6.95
C ILE A 28 3.40 7.83 -8.00
N ASP A 29 3.43 8.95 -8.72
CA ASP A 29 2.47 9.20 -9.80
C ASP A 29 2.57 8.15 -10.92
N LYS A 30 3.77 7.64 -11.24
CA LYS A 30 3.93 6.50 -12.15
C LYS A 30 3.17 5.27 -11.66
N MET A 31 3.28 4.91 -10.37
CA MET A 31 2.59 3.74 -9.81
C MET A 31 1.06 3.84 -9.93
N HIS A 32 0.48 5.02 -9.68
CA HIS A 32 -0.97 5.26 -9.87
C HIS A 32 -1.41 5.20 -11.34
N ASN A 33 -0.49 5.44 -12.28
CA ASN A 33 -0.72 5.32 -13.72
C ASN A 33 -0.33 3.94 -14.28
N GLY A 34 -0.04 2.96 -13.40
CA GLY A 34 0.27 1.59 -13.79
C GLY A 34 1.69 1.37 -14.29
N ASN A 35 2.56 2.38 -14.19
CA ASN A 35 3.99 2.21 -14.40
C ASN A 35 4.69 1.93 -13.07
N TRP A 36 5.11 0.68 -12.89
CA TRP A 36 5.77 0.21 -11.69
C TRP A 36 7.29 0.03 -11.88
N ASP A 37 7.85 0.54 -12.98
CA ASP A 37 9.31 0.68 -13.14
C ASP A 37 9.77 1.93 -12.39
N VAL A 38 10.04 1.74 -11.10
CA VAL A 38 10.31 2.80 -10.13
C VAL A 38 11.56 2.51 -9.32
N ASP A 39 12.15 3.57 -8.78
CA ASP A 39 13.37 3.47 -7.99
C ASP A 39 13.18 2.78 -6.62
N ASN A 40 14.30 2.47 -5.97
CA ASN A 40 14.30 1.86 -4.63
C ASN A 40 13.62 2.74 -3.56
N ASN A 41 13.65 4.07 -3.71
CA ASN A 41 12.99 4.96 -2.76
C ASN A 41 11.47 4.81 -2.85
N ALA A 42 10.92 4.62 -4.05
CA ALA A 42 9.51 4.34 -4.27
C ALA A 42 9.10 2.96 -3.74
N GLN A 43 9.98 1.96 -3.81
CA GLN A 43 9.73 0.67 -3.16
C GLN A 43 9.66 0.82 -1.64
N CYS A 44 10.63 1.53 -1.04
CA CYS A 44 10.63 1.80 0.39
C CYS A 44 9.50 2.74 0.82
N TYR A 45 8.99 3.56 -0.09
CA TYR A 45 7.79 4.38 0.12
C TYR A 45 6.58 3.48 0.37
N MET A 46 6.38 2.43 -0.43
CA MET A 46 5.29 1.46 -0.19
C MET A 46 5.43 0.75 1.14
N TRP A 47 6.65 0.39 1.54
CA TRP A 47 6.89 -0.17 2.88
C TRP A 47 6.52 0.82 3.99
N CYS A 48 6.91 2.08 3.86
CA CYS A 48 6.51 3.13 4.80
C CYS A 48 4.99 3.28 4.87
N SER A 49 4.30 3.27 3.73
CA SER A 49 2.85 3.40 3.64
C SER A 49 2.16 2.23 4.36
N PHE A 50 2.54 0.98 4.08
CA PHE A 50 1.97 -0.17 4.79
C PHE A 50 2.27 -0.17 6.28
N ASN A 51 3.49 0.19 6.69
CA ASN A 51 3.83 0.23 8.12
C ASN A 51 3.17 1.36 8.89
N SER A 52 2.75 2.44 8.21
CA SER A 52 1.93 3.49 8.83
C SER A 52 0.60 2.94 9.35
N TYR A 53 0.13 1.87 8.72
CA TYR A 53 -1.09 1.14 9.09
C TYR A 53 -0.81 -0.19 9.82
N LYS A 54 0.45 -0.48 10.14
CA LYS A 54 0.92 -1.73 10.78
C LYS A 54 0.59 -2.99 9.97
N LEU A 55 0.54 -2.88 8.64
CA LEU A 55 0.14 -3.98 7.78
C LEU A 55 1.24 -4.99 7.50
N MET A 56 2.51 -4.68 7.77
CA MET A 56 3.63 -5.60 7.54
C MET A 56 4.11 -6.19 8.87
N ARG A 57 4.25 -7.51 8.90
CA ARG A 57 4.92 -8.24 9.96
C ARG A 57 6.44 -8.13 9.84
N LYS A 58 7.16 -8.64 10.85
CA LYS A 58 8.63 -8.68 10.87
C LYS A 58 9.24 -9.55 9.77
N ASP A 59 8.52 -10.58 9.33
CA ASP A 59 8.86 -11.47 8.22
C ASP A 59 8.35 -10.96 6.87
N ASN A 60 7.99 -9.67 6.79
CA ASN A 60 7.51 -9.00 5.59
C ASN A 60 6.24 -9.58 4.97
N HIS A 61 5.49 -10.42 5.69
CA HIS A 61 4.15 -10.84 5.29
C HIS A 61 3.10 -9.84 5.78
N LEU A 62 1.93 -9.85 5.13
CA LEU A 62 0.78 -9.07 5.61
C LEU A 62 0.30 -9.55 6.99
N ASP A 63 0.02 -8.61 7.88
CA ASP A 63 -0.61 -8.86 9.17
C ASP A 63 -2.13 -8.86 9.02
N LYS A 64 -2.73 -10.05 8.89
CA LYS A 64 -4.18 -10.22 8.71
C LYS A 64 -5.00 -9.56 9.83
N LYS A 65 -4.51 -9.56 11.08
CA LYS A 65 -5.22 -8.92 12.19
C LYS A 65 -5.20 -7.39 12.06
N SER A 66 -4.07 -6.84 11.63
CA SER A 66 -3.97 -5.41 11.35
C SER A 66 -4.82 -5.04 10.14
N VAL A 67 -4.89 -5.88 9.10
CA VAL A 67 -5.81 -5.70 7.95
C VAL A 67 -7.26 -5.59 8.43
N GLU A 68 -7.74 -6.54 9.24
CA GLU A 68 -9.11 -6.51 9.79
C GLU A 68 -9.38 -5.22 10.59
N THR A 69 -8.39 -4.78 11.37
CA THR A 69 -8.47 -3.54 12.14
C THR A 69 -8.59 -2.31 11.23
N GLN A 70 -7.81 -2.26 10.13
CA GLN A 70 -7.90 -1.16 9.18
C GLN A 70 -9.20 -1.21 8.38
N LEU A 71 -9.67 -2.39 8.01
CA LEU A 71 -10.92 -2.60 7.27
C LEU A 71 -12.10 -1.95 8.00
N ALA A 72 -12.19 -2.12 9.32
CA ALA A 72 -13.22 -1.51 10.15
C ALA A 72 -13.20 0.03 10.16
N LEU A 73 -12.09 0.65 9.75
CA LEU A 73 -11.94 2.10 9.67
C LEU A 73 -12.27 2.64 8.26
N LEU A 74 -12.11 1.82 7.22
CA LEU A 74 -12.31 2.19 5.82
C LEU A 74 -13.79 2.43 5.46
N PRO A 75 -14.07 3.28 4.46
CA PRO A 75 -15.38 3.34 3.80
C PRO A 75 -15.85 1.96 3.30
N GLU A 76 -17.14 1.63 3.52
CA GLU A 76 -17.71 0.30 3.21
C GLU A 76 -17.55 -0.12 1.75
N ASN A 77 -17.62 0.83 0.81
CA ASN A 77 -17.46 0.57 -0.62
C ASN A 77 -16.05 0.07 -1.02
N LEU A 78 -15.05 0.21 -0.14
CA LEU A 78 -13.70 -0.29 -0.36
C LEU A 78 -13.45 -1.65 0.29
N HIS A 79 -14.38 -2.18 1.09
CA HIS A 79 -14.13 -3.39 1.88
C HIS A 79 -13.88 -4.61 0.99
N ASP A 80 -14.76 -4.85 0.01
CA ASP A 80 -14.62 -5.97 -0.91
C ASP A 80 -13.31 -5.92 -1.69
N TYR A 81 -12.88 -4.74 -2.10
CA TYR A 81 -11.60 -4.55 -2.79
C TYR A 81 -10.43 -4.97 -1.90
N VAL A 82 -10.42 -4.54 -0.64
CA VAL A 82 -9.34 -4.88 0.31
C VAL A 82 -9.31 -6.37 0.62
N VAL A 83 -10.47 -6.97 0.91
CA VAL A 83 -10.58 -8.41 1.21
C VAL A 83 -10.03 -9.24 0.05
N ASN A 84 -10.47 -8.94 -1.17
CA ASN A 84 -10.00 -9.66 -2.35
C ASN A 84 -8.52 -9.41 -2.65
N CYS A 85 -8.03 -8.17 -2.47
CA CYS A 85 -6.61 -7.85 -2.62
C CYS A 85 -5.74 -8.68 -1.67
N VAL A 86 -6.12 -8.77 -0.40
CA VAL A 86 -5.36 -9.49 0.62
C VAL A 86 -5.30 -10.98 0.29
N GLU A 87 -6.40 -11.56 -0.19
CA GLU A 87 -6.45 -12.96 -0.62
C GLU A 87 -5.62 -13.21 -1.90
N LYS A 88 -5.83 -12.39 -2.94
CA LYS A 88 -5.20 -12.58 -4.26
C LYS A 88 -3.71 -12.27 -4.25
N CYS A 89 -3.29 -11.34 -3.41
CA CYS A 89 -1.92 -10.87 -3.37
C CYS A 89 -1.11 -11.43 -2.20
N GLU A 90 -1.67 -12.34 -1.37
CA GLU A 90 -1.00 -12.88 -0.16
C GLU A 90 0.44 -13.37 -0.43
N ASN A 91 0.63 -14.02 -1.59
CA ASN A 91 1.90 -14.60 -2.03
C ASN A 91 2.52 -13.84 -3.22
N ALA A 92 2.15 -12.57 -3.43
CA ALA A 92 2.70 -11.76 -4.51
C ALA A 92 4.23 -11.58 -4.39
N PRO A 93 4.79 -11.27 -3.20
CA PRO A 93 6.22 -11.13 -3.09
C PRO A 93 6.97 -12.42 -3.39
N GLN A 94 7.99 -12.32 -4.22
CA GLN A 94 8.93 -13.42 -4.47
C GLN A 94 10.16 -13.31 -3.58
N ASN A 95 10.41 -12.11 -3.04
CA ASN A 95 11.51 -11.83 -2.13
C ASN A 95 10.99 -11.19 -0.82
N TYR A 96 11.06 -11.96 0.26
CA TYR A 96 10.71 -11.50 1.61
C TYR A 96 11.93 -11.02 2.43
N GLU A 97 13.15 -11.08 1.91
CA GLU A 97 14.34 -10.60 2.62
C GLU A 97 14.42 -9.07 2.60
N ASP A 98 14.04 -8.46 1.48
CA ASP A 98 13.95 -7.01 1.36
C ASP A 98 12.52 -6.53 1.60
N LYS A 99 12.34 -5.82 2.72
CA LYS A 99 11.06 -5.26 3.16
C LYS A 99 10.46 -4.24 2.17
N CYS A 100 11.30 -3.50 1.46
CA CYS A 100 10.88 -2.49 0.48
C CYS A 100 10.37 -3.19 -0.79
N VAL A 101 11.10 -4.21 -1.25
CA VAL A 101 10.69 -5.04 -2.39
C VAL A 101 9.38 -5.77 -2.07
N ALA A 102 9.27 -6.42 -0.91
CA ALA A 102 8.05 -7.14 -0.53
C ALA A 102 6.81 -6.21 -0.52
N ALA A 103 6.94 -5.02 0.09
CA ALA A 103 5.85 -4.05 0.10
C ALA A 103 5.50 -3.52 -1.30
N TYR A 104 6.51 -3.30 -2.15
CA TYR A 104 6.30 -2.94 -3.55
C TYR A 104 5.55 -4.02 -4.32
N GLU A 105 5.93 -5.29 -4.18
CA GLU A 105 5.31 -6.41 -4.90
C GLU A 105 3.85 -6.62 -4.47
N TYR A 106 3.56 -6.48 -3.17
CA TYR A 106 2.19 -6.45 -2.67
C TYR A 106 1.38 -5.31 -3.28
N ALA A 107 1.87 -4.07 -3.18
CA ALA A 107 1.15 -2.90 -3.68
C ALA A 107 0.90 -2.98 -5.19
N LYS A 108 1.89 -3.46 -5.95
CA LYS A 108 1.80 -3.69 -7.38
C LYS A 108 0.71 -4.69 -7.72
N CYS A 109 0.67 -5.81 -7.01
CA CYS A 109 -0.39 -6.80 -7.19
C CYS A 109 -1.78 -6.20 -6.89
N MET A 110 -1.91 -5.44 -5.81
CA MET A 110 -3.19 -4.80 -5.44
C MET A 110 -3.66 -3.81 -6.51
N TYR A 111 -2.74 -3.01 -7.06
CA TYR A 111 -3.05 -2.12 -8.19
C TYR A 111 -3.55 -2.89 -9.40
N PHE A 112 -2.83 -3.93 -9.84
CA PHE A 112 -3.22 -4.68 -11.03
C PHE A 112 -4.45 -5.57 -10.83
N TYR A 113 -4.83 -5.86 -9.59
CA TYR A 113 -6.08 -6.55 -9.28
C TYR A 113 -7.32 -5.70 -9.63
N ASP A 114 -7.34 -4.43 -9.22
CA ASP A 114 -8.41 -3.48 -9.56
C ASP A 114 -7.87 -2.03 -9.50
N PRO A 115 -7.36 -1.50 -10.63
CA PRO A 115 -6.78 -0.15 -10.68
C PRO A 115 -7.77 0.96 -10.34
N GLU A 116 -9.06 0.77 -10.59
CA GLU A 116 -10.09 1.80 -10.37
C GLU A 116 -10.35 2.02 -8.87
N LYS A 117 -10.19 0.97 -8.06
CA LYS A 117 -10.37 1.03 -6.60
C LYS A 117 -9.07 1.19 -5.83
N TYR A 118 -7.92 1.25 -6.50
CA TYR A 118 -6.63 1.41 -5.84
C TYR A 118 -6.51 2.77 -5.15
N PHE A 119 -6.30 2.74 -3.83
CA PHE A 119 -6.31 3.94 -2.99
C PHE A 119 -5.06 4.13 -2.12
N LEU A 120 -4.06 3.23 -2.21
CA LEU A 120 -2.86 3.39 -1.39
C LEU A 120 -2.18 4.74 -1.69
N PRO A 121 -1.49 5.33 -0.70
CA PRO A 121 -1.02 6.72 -0.76
C PRO A 121 -0.06 7.06 -1.90
#